data_AF-A0A3N4M4T6-F1
#
_entry.id   AF-A0A3N4M4T6-F1
#
_cell.length_a   1.000
_cell.length_b   1.000
_cell.length_c   1.000
_cell.angle_alpha   90.00
_cell.angle_beta   90.00
_cell.angle_gamma   90.00
#
_symmetry.space_group_name_H-M   'P 1'
#
loop_
_entity.id
_entity.type
_entity.pdbx_description
1 polymer ?
#
loop_
_entity_poly.entity_id
_entity_poly.type
_entity_poly.pdbx_seq_one_letter_code
_entity_poly.pdbx_strand_id
1 'polypeptide(L)'
;MAHVDPWDIKVDDERQEDSLETFIIFCEDDNSEPLYFRSFSNDKIKVNAIPNQKQGKLNILNALQKCKADGLVAFDANCYRLIDGITEHIWCVYDRDLESEQWENISDEDHLEFDYSIQTAQQTGLHVAWSNDAFELWILLHFEDMPARQRLHRNYIYGRLTEIFKVITPRTEELDAITGNIHFNYKNSFKKRSHFLKHILPLLKNNTSAAITRAEELEAQFANAVPFHMRNPCTLVHHLVKEIIAI
;
A
#
# COMPACT_ATOMS: atom_id res chain seq x y z
N MET A 1 -44.57 -32.33 -20.54
CA MET A 1 -43.20 -32.09 -21.07
C MET A 1 -43.26 -30.81 -21.87
N ALA A 2 -42.80 -29.70 -21.31
CA ALA A 2 -42.75 -28.44 -22.05
C ALA A 2 -41.44 -28.41 -22.85
N HIS A 3 -41.56 -28.37 -24.17
CA HIS A 3 -40.46 -28.21 -25.10
C HIS A 3 -39.99 -26.75 -24.99
N VAL A 4 -38.76 -26.53 -24.53
CA VAL A 4 -38.11 -25.21 -24.61
C VAL A 4 -37.46 -25.14 -25.97
N ASP A 5 -37.82 -24.11 -26.75
CA ASP A 5 -37.27 -23.87 -28.09
C ASP A 5 -35.82 -23.38 -27.95
N PRO A 6 -34.82 -24.02 -28.60
CA PRO A 6 -33.42 -23.60 -28.56
C PRO A 6 -33.15 -22.18 -29.11
N TRP A 7 -34.17 -21.50 -29.66
CA TRP A 7 -34.09 -20.17 -30.25
C TRP A 7 -34.78 -19.05 -29.44
N ASP A 8 -35.18 -19.31 -28.19
CA ASP A 8 -35.56 -18.24 -27.25
C ASP A 8 -34.33 -17.44 -26.83
N ILE A 9 -33.88 -16.58 -27.73
CA ILE A 9 -32.90 -15.53 -27.44
C ILE A 9 -33.58 -14.56 -26.49
N LYS A 10 -33.10 -14.47 -25.24
CA LYS A 10 -33.52 -13.41 -24.32
C LYS A 10 -33.36 -12.07 -25.02
N VAL A 11 -34.48 -11.37 -25.23
CA VAL A 11 -34.52 -10.10 -25.95
C VAL A 11 -34.17 -8.91 -25.06
N ASP A 12 -33.90 -9.14 -23.78
CA ASP A 12 -33.31 -8.14 -22.90
C ASP A 12 -31.80 -8.33 -22.86
N ASP A 13 -31.13 -7.59 -23.74
CA ASP A 13 -29.69 -7.33 -23.71
C ASP A 13 -29.40 -6.23 -22.65
N GLU A 14 -30.04 -6.32 -21.48
CA GLU A 14 -29.51 -5.68 -20.28
C GLU A 14 -28.29 -6.51 -19.86
N ARG A 15 -27.15 -6.24 -20.50
CA ARG A 15 -25.88 -6.41 -19.80
C ARG A 15 -26.01 -5.58 -18.54
N GLN A 16 -26.16 -6.24 -17.39
CA GLN A 16 -25.68 -5.63 -16.15
C GLN A 16 -24.24 -5.23 -16.47
N GLU A 17 -23.97 -3.93 -16.56
CA GLU A 17 -22.61 -3.43 -16.45
C GLU A 17 -22.13 -3.90 -15.09
N ASP A 18 -21.44 -5.05 -15.07
CA ASP A 18 -20.56 -5.42 -13.96
C ASP A 18 -19.39 -4.42 -14.01
N SER A 19 -19.65 -3.17 -13.62
CA SER A 19 -18.61 -2.17 -13.43
C SER A 19 -17.86 -2.56 -12.17
N LEU A 20 -16.74 -3.26 -12.34
CA LEU A 20 -15.84 -3.56 -11.24
C LEU A 20 -15.40 -2.27 -10.56
N GLU A 21 -15.53 -2.23 -9.23
CA GLU A 21 -14.99 -1.13 -8.44
C GLU A 21 -13.47 -1.08 -8.64
N THR A 22 -12.99 0.05 -9.16
CA THR A 22 -11.63 0.14 -9.70
C THR A 22 -10.73 0.99 -8.81
N PHE A 23 -9.66 0.39 -8.30
CA PHE A 23 -8.59 1.07 -7.57
C PHE A 23 -7.39 1.30 -8.48
N ILE A 24 -6.91 2.55 -8.56
CA ILE A 24 -5.67 2.90 -9.24
C ILE A 24 -4.65 3.29 -8.17
N ILE A 25 -3.62 2.47 -7.98
CA ILE A 25 -2.70 2.61 -6.85
C ILE A 25 -1.27 2.84 -7.36
N PHE A 26 -0.74 4.03 -7.15
CA PHE A 26 0.60 4.44 -7.55
C PHE A 26 1.61 4.06 -6.47
N CYS A 27 2.29 2.93 -6.66
CA CYS A 27 3.24 2.36 -5.71
C CYS A 27 4.65 2.89 -5.99
N GLU A 28 5.40 3.19 -4.94
CA GLU A 28 6.80 3.60 -5.04
C GLU A 28 7.65 2.46 -5.59
N ASP A 29 7.45 1.25 -5.08
CA ASP A 29 8.28 0.08 -5.41
C ASP A 29 7.73 -0.77 -6.58
N ASP A 30 8.56 -1.72 -7.02
CA ASP A 30 8.26 -2.65 -8.12
C ASP A 30 7.56 -3.94 -7.69
N ASN A 31 7.65 -4.28 -6.41
CA ASN A 31 7.43 -5.62 -5.92
C ASN A 31 6.42 -5.62 -4.77
N SER A 32 6.86 -5.36 -3.53
CA SER A 32 6.08 -5.68 -2.33
C SER A 32 4.72 -4.99 -2.34
N GLU A 33 4.70 -3.68 -2.57
CA GLU A 33 3.49 -2.87 -2.62
C GLU A 33 2.52 -3.32 -3.73
N PRO A 34 2.89 -3.29 -5.02
CA PRO A 34 1.96 -3.60 -6.09
C PRO A 34 1.56 -5.09 -6.10
N LEU A 35 2.40 -6.00 -5.58
CA LEU A 35 2.02 -7.41 -5.40
C LEU A 35 0.99 -7.59 -4.29
N TYR A 36 1.17 -6.88 -3.17
CA TYR A 36 0.24 -6.91 -2.06
C TYR A 36 -1.13 -6.40 -2.48
N PHE A 37 -1.20 -5.20 -3.06
CA PHE A 37 -2.49 -4.60 -3.41
C PHE A 37 -3.20 -5.34 -4.54
N ARG A 38 -2.50 -5.82 -5.58
CA ARG A 38 -3.11 -6.65 -6.62
C ARG A 38 -3.71 -7.95 -6.09
N SER A 39 -3.27 -8.41 -4.91
CA SER A 39 -3.78 -9.64 -4.31
C SER A 39 -5.23 -9.54 -3.81
N PHE A 40 -5.77 -8.33 -3.70
CA PHE A 40 -7.16 -8.05 -3.33
C PHE A 40 -8.12 -8.04 -4.54
N SER A 41 -7.62 -7.98 -5.78
CA SER A 41 -8.45 -8.07 -6.98
C SER A 41 -9.30 -9.35 -6.99
N ASN A 42 -10.57 -9.22 -7.34
CA ASN A 42 -11.54 -10.32 -7.39
C ASN A 42 -12.68 -9.96 -8.37
N ASP A 43 -13.76 -10.74 -8.37
CA ASP A 43 -14.89 -10.59 -9.32
C ASP A 43 -15.69 -9.28 -9.13
N LYS A 44 -15.44 -8.52 -8.07
CA LYS A 44 -16.07 -7.21 -7.81
C LYS A 44 -15.08 -6.05 -7.86
N ILE A 45 -13.81 -6.31 -7.58
CA ILE A 45 -12.79 -5.29 -7.37
C ILE A 45 -11.66 -5.47 -8.37
N LYS A 46 -11.35 -4.40 -9.10
CA LYS A 46 -10.19 -4.32 -9.99
C LYS A 46 -9.10 -3.44 -9.39
N VAL A 47 -7.99 -4.04 -8.97
CA VAL A 47 -6.82 -3.27 -8.49
C VAL A 47 -5.76 -3.11 -9.59
N ASN A 48 -5.65 -1.89 -10.11
CA ASN A 48 -4.60 -1.43 -11.01
C ASN A 48 -3.45 -0.81 -10.21
N ALA A 49 -2.58 -1.64 -9.62
CA ALA A 49 -1.36 -1.15 -8.98
C ALA A 49 -0.29 -0.82 -10.03
N ILE A 50 0.14 0.43 -10.10
CA ILE A 50 1.16 0.96 -11.02
C ILE A 50 2.48 1.05 -10.24
N PRO A 51 3.51 0.27 -10.59
CA PRO A 51 4.78 0.23 -9.86
C PRO A 51 5.71 1.38 -10.22
N ASN A 52 6.82 1.54 -9.50
CA ASN A 52 7.94 2.43 -9.85
C ASN A 52 7.59 3.94 -9.92
N GLN A 53 6.63 4.38 -9.11
CA GLN A 53 6.13 5.76 -9.18
C GLN A 53 6.98 6.76 -8.41
N LYS A 54 8.12 6.34 -7.84
CA LYS A 54 8.99 7.16 -6.97
C LYS A 54 8.27 7.52 -5.67
N GLN A 55 8.95 8.28 -4.82
CA GLN A 55 8.44 8.69 -3.51
C GLN A 55 7.92 10.13 -3.50
N GLY A 56 7.16 10.46 -2.45
CA GLY A 56 6.74 11.82 -2.13
C GLY A 56 6.18 12.59 -3.33
N LYS A 57 6.73 13.77 -3.60
CA LYS A 57 6.24 14.69 -4.64
C LYS A 57 6.29 14.08 -6.04
N LEU A 58 7.31 13.29 -6.36
CA LEU A 58 7.42 12.65 -7.68
C LEU A 58 6.31 11.62 -7.90
N ASN A 59 5.92 10.88 -6.86
CA ASN A 59 4.77 9.97 -6.90
C ASN A 59 3.49 10.72 -7.27
N ILE A 60 3.22 11.82 -6.57
CA ILE A 60 2.04 12.66 -6.81
C ILE A 60 2.04 13.22 -8.25
N LEU A 61 3.18 13.70 -8.73
CA LEU A 61 3.29 14.22 -10.10
C LEU A 61 3.04 13.13 -11.16
N ASN A 62 3.59 11.93 -10.96
CA ASN A 62 3.37 10.80 -11.87
C ASN A 62 1.90 10.36 -11.87
N ALA A 63 1.27 10.32 -10.68
CA ALA A 63 -0.15 10.03 -10.54
C ALA A 63 -1.01 11.05 -11.30
N LEU A 64 -0.78 12.34 -11.07
CA LEU A 64 -1.49 13.41 -11.77
C LEU A 64 -1.28 13.36 -13.29
N GLN A 65 -0.06 13.07 -13.75
CA GLN A 65 0.23 12.96 -15.18
C GLN A 65 -0.55 11.80 -15.82
N LYS A 66 -0.58 10.64 -15.17
CA LYS A 66 -1.33 9.48 -15.66
C LYS A 66 -2.83 9.73 -15.62
N CYS A 67 -3.36 10.19 -14.50
CA CYS A 67 -4.78 10.50 -14.34
C CYS A 67 -5.25 11.58 -15.31
N LYS A 68 -4.43 12.59 -15.60
CA LYS A 68 -4.73 13.59 -16.64
C LYS A 68 -4.81 12.97 -18.04
N ALA A 69 -3.88 12.07 -18.38
CA ALA A 69 -3.87 11.37 -19.66
C ALA A 69 -5.11 10.46 -19.83
N ASP A 70 -5.59 9.90 -18.72
CA ASP A 70 -6.77 9.04 -18.67
C ASP A 70 -8.09 9.83 -18.54
N GLY A 71 -8.05 11.16 -18.46
CA GLY A 71 -9.24 12.00 -18.31
C GLY A 71 -9.89 11.96 -16.93
N LEU A 72 -9.14 11.58 -15.89
CA LEU A 72 -9.61 11.52 -14.48
C LEU A 72 -9.32 12.80 -13.71
N VAL A 73 -8.36 13.61 -14.18
CA VAL A 73 -7.94 14.88 -13.57
C VAL A 73 -8.07 16.01 -14.58
N ALA A 74 -8.63 17.14 -14.15
CA ALA A 74 -8.67 18.38 -14.91
C ALA A 74 -7.90 19.49 -14.19
N PHE A 75 -7.53 20.53 -14.94
CA PHE A 75 -7.00 21.77 -14.37
C PHE A 75 -8.14 22.77 -14.25
N ASP A 76 -8.50 23.12 -13.01
CA ASP A 76 -9.58 24.06 -12.70
C ASP A 76 -9.21 24.93 -11.48
N ALA A 77 -9.70 26.18 -11.44
CA ALA A 77 -9.44 27.13 -10.36
C ALA A 77 -7.94 27.26 -9.96
N ASN A 78 -7.05 27.23 -10.96
CA ASN A 78 -5.58 27.28 -10.79
C ASN A 78 -4.95 26.07 -10.07
N CYS A 79 -5.64 24.92 -10.02
CA CYS A 79 -5.11 23.69 -9.46
C CYS A 79 -5.57 22.45 -10.24
N TYR A 80 -4.84 21.34 -10.10
CA TYR A 80 -5.30 20.06 -10.63
C TYR A 80 -6.28 19.42 -9.65
N ARG A 81 -7.42 18.91 -10.15
CA ARG A 81 -8.42 18.22 -9.33
C ARG A 81 -8.97 17.00 -10.06
N LEU A 82 -9.35 15.98 -9.30
CA LEU A 82 -10.19 14.90 -9.81
C LEU A 82 -11.50 15.48 -10.38
N ILE A 83 -11.95 14.92 -11.50
CA ILE A 83 -13.20 15.33 -12.14
C ILE A 83 -14.38 14.79 -11.31
N ASP A 84 -15.45 15.58 -11.20
CA ASP A 84 -16.66 15.17 -10.51
C ASP A 84 -17.29 13.95 -11.20
N GLY A 85 -17.71 12.96 -10.40
CA GLY A 85 -18.41 11.76 -10.89
C GLY A 85 -17.52 10.63 -11.37
N ILE A 86 -16.19 10.73 -11.22
CA ILE A 86 -15.33 9.54 -11.35
C ILE A 86 -15.67 8.52 -10.26
N THR A 87 -15.55 7.24 -10.61
CA THR A 87 -15.84 6.12 -9.70
C THR A 87 -14.56 5.44 -9.21
N GLU A 88 -13.42 5.74 -9.85
CA GLU A 88 -12.14 5.17 -9.53
C GLU A 88 -11.58 5.69 -8.21
N HIS A 89 -11.12 4.76 -7.38
CA HIS A 89 -10.43 5.02 -6.13
C HIS A 89 -8.93 5.21 -6.40
N ILE A 90 -8.44 6.46 -6.35
CA ILE A 90 -7.07 6.78 -6.75
C ILE A 90 -6.18 7.06 -5.54
N TRP A 91 -5.16 6.23 -5.37
CA TRP A 91 -4.27 6.23 -4.22
C TRP A 91 -2.79 6.35 -4.60
N CYS A 92 -2.04 7.18 -3.89
CA CYS A 92 -0.59 7.20 -3.89
C CYS A 92 -0.06 6.46 -2.65
N VAL A 93 0.84 5.50 -2.86
CA VAL A 93 1.50 4.74 -1.79
C VAL A 93 3.00 4.97 -1.89
N TYR A 94 3.61 5.40 -0.79
CA TYR A 94 5.05 5.66 -0.72
C TYR A 94 5.57 5.63 0.70
N ASP A 95 6.88 5.44 0.80
CA ASP A 95 7.61 5.44 2.05
C ASP A 95 8.08 6.85 2.42
N ARG A 96 8.40 7.06 3.69
CA ARG A 96 9.10 8.27 4.10
C ARG A 96 10.60 8.22 3.76
N ASP A 97 11.17 7.02 3.70
CA ASP A 97 12.54 6.79 3.22
C ASP A 97 13.64 7.59 3.96
N LEU A 98 13.61 7.61 5.29
CA LEU A 98 14.62 8.24 6.14
C LEU A 98 16.05 7.96 5.68
N GLU A 99 16.79 9.03 5.47
CA GLU A 99 18.14 9.07 4.93
C GLU A 99 19.17 8.66 5.99
N SER A 100 18.79 8.76 7.26
CA SER A 100 19.65 8.45 8.41
C SER A 100 18.88 7.81 9.57
N GLU A 101 19.58 6.99 10.34
CA GLU A 101 19.10 6.49 11.64
C GLU A 101 19.13 7.57 12.72
N GLN A 102 20.00 8.57 12.55
CA GLN A 102 20.15 9.70 13.46
C GLN A 102 19.26 10.84 12.98
N TRP A 103 18.30 11.23 13.81
CA TRP A 103 17.27 12.19 13.43
C TRP A 103 17.85 13.55 13.05
N GLU A 104 18.87 13.98 13.78
CA GLU A 104 19.62 15.22 13.58
C GLU A 104 20.38 15.29 12.24
N ASN A 105 20.55 14.16 11.55
CA ASN A 105 21.22 14.11 10.24
C ASN A 105 20.24 14.09 9.07
N ILE A 106 18.94 14.18 9.32
CA ILE A 106 17.92 14.32 8.29
C ILE A 106 17.71 15.79 8.02
N SER A 107 17.60 16.18 6.75
CA SER A 107 17.43 17.58 6.42
C SER A 107 16.01 18.06 6.72
N ASP A 108 15.87 19.33 7.12
CA ASP A 108 14.56 19.98 7.22
C ASP A 108 13.83 20.00 5.87
N GLU A 109 14.57 20.01 4.75
CA GLU A 109 14.02 19.94 3.40
C GLU A 109 13.28 18.61 3.16
N ASP A 110 13.86 17.48 3.58
CA ASP A 110 13.22 16.16 3.45
C ASP A 110 11.95 16.06 4.32
N HIS A 111 11.97 16.66 5.52
CA HIS A 111 10.79 16.75 6.38
C HIS A 111 9.66 17.55 5.74
N LEU A 112 10.01 18.71 5.17
CA LEU A 112 9.07 19.59 4.49
C LEU A 112 8.53 18.93 3.23
N GLU A 113 9.36 18.26 2.43
CA GLU A 113 8.94 17.60 1.20
C GLU A 113 7.92 16.50 1.50
N PHE A 114 8.17 15.66 2.52
CA PHE A 114 7.24 14.60 2.91
C PHE A 114 5.87 15.17 3.29
N ASP A 115 5.82 16.12 4.21
CA ASP A 115 4.56 16.74 4.65
C ASP A 115 3.84 17.46 3.51
N TYR A 116 4.58 18.20 2.69
CA TYR A 116 4.03 18.97 1.57
C TYR A 116 3.45 18.05 0.50
N SER A 117 4.07 16.90 0.23
CA SER A 117 3.57 15.94 -0.76
C SER A 117 2.21 15.35 -0.36
N ILE A 118 2.02 15.05 0.93
CA ILE A 118 0.75 14.56 1.49
C ILE A 118 -0.33 15.64 1.35
N GLN A 119 -0.02 16.87 1.76
CA GLN A 119 -0.96 18.00 1.66
C GLN A 119 -1.34 18.28 0.20
N THR A 120 -0.37 18.23 -0.71
CA THR A 120 -0.60 18.44 -2.16
C THR A 120 -1.57 17.41 -2.70
N ALA A 121 -1.38 16.12 -2.40
CA ALA A 121 -2.27 15.07 -2.85
C ALA A 121 -3.70 15.23 -2.32
N GLN A 122 -3.84 15.57 -1.03
CA GLN A 122 -5.15 15.83 -0.42
C GLN A 122 -5.88 16.99 -1.10
N GLN A 123 -5.16 18.05 -1.50
CA GLN A 123 -5.75 19.20 -2.18
C GLN A 123 -6.23 18.88 -3.60
N THR A 124 -5.58 17.93 -4.29
CA THR A 124 -5.97 17.47 -5.64
C THR A 124 -7.09 16.43 -5.62
N GLY A 125 -7.45 15.91 -4.43
CA GLY A 125 -8.43 14.85 -4.24
C GLY A 125 -7.83 13.44 -4.30
N LEU A 126 -6.53 13.30 -4.48
CA LEU A 126 -5.85 12.00 -4.43
C LEU A 126 -5.76 11.52 -2.98
N HIS A 127 -5.99 10.22 -2.77
CA HIS A 127 -5.77 9.59 -1.48
C HIS A 127 -4.29 9.21 -1.31
N VAL A 128 -3.81 9.20 -0.07
CA VAL A 128 -2.42 8.85 0.24
C VAL A 128 -2.36 7.84 1.37
N ALA A 129 -1.62 6.76 1.14
CA ALA A 129 -1.25 5.78 2.15
C ALA A 129 0.28 5.73 2.26
N TRP A 130 0.84 6.37 3.28
CA TRP A 130 2.29 6.39 3.50
C TRP A 130 2.71 5.48 4.67
N SER A 131 3.97 5.07 4.67
CA SER A 131 4.60 4.38 5.82
C SER A 131 5.85 5.11 6.29
N ASN A 132 5.95 5.31 7.61
CA ASN A 132 7.09 5.95 8.25
C ASN A 132 7.77 4.91 9.19
N ASP A 133 8.84 4.25 8.77
CA ASP A 133 9.70 4.69 7.66
C ASP A 133 9.54 3.95 6.31
N ALA A 134 9.06 2.70 6.33
CA ALA A 134 9.01 1.87 5.13
C ALA A 134 7.74 1.01 5.09
N PHE A 135 7.33 0.57 3.89
CA PHE A 135 6.16 -0.28 3.67
C PHE A 135 6.26 -1.57 4.47
N GLU A 136 7.47 -2.04 4.75
CA GLU A 136 7.69 -3.17 5.65
C GLU A 136 7.16 -2.98 7.08
N LEU A 137 6.87 -1.75 7.53
CA LEU A 137 6.12 -1.52 8.77
C LEU A 137 4.74 -2.16 8.68
N TRP A 138 4.02 -1.94 7.58
CA TRP A 138 2.72 -2.56 7.34
C TRP A 138 2.82 -4.09 7.33
N ILE A 139 3.89 -4.64 6.74
CA ILE A 139 4.17 -6.08 6.77
C ILE A 139 4.40 -6.58 8.21
N LEU A 140 5.20 -5.86 9.00
CA LEU A 140 5.49 -6.21 10.39
C LEU A 140 4.23 -6.27 11.26
N LEU A 141 3.30 -5.33 11.04
CA LEU A 141 2.04 -5.27 11.76
C LEU A 141 1.13 -6.49 11.50
N HIS A 142 1.37 -7.30 10.47
CA HIS A 142 0.67 -8.60 10.33
C HIS A 142 1.11 -9.63 11.37
N PHE A 143 2.26 -9.44 12.02
CA PHE A 143 2.85 -10.42 12.91
C PHE A 143 2.90 -9.94 14.37
N GLU A 144 3.21 -8.67 14.61
CA GLU A 144 3.35 -8.13 15.96
C GLU A 144 2.86 -6.68 16.09
N ASP A 145 2.53 -6.29 17.32
CA ASP A 145 2.18 -4.92 17.67
C ASP A 145 3.44 -4.06 17.74
N MET A 146 3.32 -2.76 17.45
CA MET A 146 4.42 -1.82 17.52
C MET A 146 4.11 -0.66 18.48
N PRO A 147 4.97 -0.38 19.47
CA PRO A 147 4.78 0.78 20.33
C PRO A 147 5.28 2.07 19.64
N ALA A 148 4.55 3.18 19.72
CA ALA A 148 5.00 4.48 19.19
C ALA A 148 5.97 5.23 20.12
N ARG A 149 6.65 4.51 21.03
CA ARG A 149 7.45 5.12 22.11
C ARG A 149 8.81 5.64 21.65
N GLN A 150 9.30 5.18 20.50
CA GLN A 150 10.60 5.56 19.95
C GLN A 150 10.51 5.64 18.43
N ARG A 151 11.22 6.59 17.84
CA ARG A 151 11.42 6.65 16.39
C ARG A 151 12.23 5.44 15.92
N LEU A 152 11.77 4.82 14.84
CA LEU A 152 12.35 3.64 14.22
C LEU A 152 12.72 3.94 12.77
N HIS A 153 13.97 3.63 12.44
CA HIS A 153 14.42 3.52 11.07
C HIS A 153 14.05 2.14 10.51
N ARG A 154 13.87 2.03 9.19
CA ARG A 154 13.53 0.76 8.51
C ARG A 154 14.45 -0.41 8.82
N ASN A 155 15.71 -0.17 9.19
CA ASN A 155 16.65 -1.24 9.56
C ASN A 155 16.16 -2.02 10.79
N TYR A 156 15.52 -1.36 11.75
CA TYR A 156 14.88 -2.04 12.87
C TYR A 156 13.76 -2.97 12.37
N ILE A 157 12.92 -2.47 11.47
CA ILE A 157 11.79 -3.23 10.88
C ILE A 157 12.32 -4.45 10.13
N TYR A 158 13.35 -4.28 9.29
CA TYR A 158 14.01 -5.39 8.59
C TYR A 158 14.61 -6.41 9.57
N GLY A 159 15.19 -5.95 10.68
CA GLY A 159 15.70 -6.82 11.74
C GLY A 159 14.59 -7.65 12.39
N ARG A 160 13.48 -7.02 12.77
CA ARG A 160 12.31 -7.71 13.35
C ARG A 160 11.74 -8.75 12.40
N LEU A 161 11.50 -8.37 11.15
CA LEU A 161 11.02 -9.30 10.12
C LEU A 161 12.01 -10.45 9.91
N THR A 162 13.33 -10.18 9.92
CA THR A 162 14.34 -11.24 9.83
C THR A 162 14.19 -12.27 10.95
N GLU A 163 14.04 -11.83 12.21
CA GLU A 163 13.86 -12.74 13.33
C GLU A 163 12.52 -13.50 13.27
N ILE A 164 11.44 -12.84 12.86
CA ILE A 164 10.14 -13.49 12.67
C ILE A 164 10.27 -14.63 11.63
N PHE A 165 10.83 -14.35 10.46
CA PHE A 165 10.91 -15.32 9.38
C PHE A 165 11.89 -16.47 9.65
N LYS A 166 12.83 -16.34 10.61
CA LYS A 166 13.64 -17.48 11.08
C LYS A 166 12.80 -18.55 11.77
N VAL A 167 11.73 -18.16 12.46
CA VAL A 167 10.93 -19.06 13.31
C VAL A 167 9.47 -19.20 12.89
N ILE A 168 9.06 -18.49 11.83
CA ILE A 168 7.67 -18.48 11.35
C ILE A 168 7.20 -19.88 10.95
N THR A 169 5.92 -20.15 11.14
CA THR A 169 5.27 -21.39 10.73
C THR A 169 4.12 -21.12 9.76
N PRO A 170 3.77 -22.07 8.87
CA PRO A 170 4.43 -23.36 8.65
C PRO A 170 5.80 -23.24 7.97
N ARG A 171 6.68 -24.24 8.18
CA ARG A 171 8.00 -24.33 7.55
C ARG A 171 7.93 -25.20 6.30
N THR A 172 8.72 -24.84 5.29
CA THR A 172 8.94 -25.63 4.07
C THR A 172 10.44 -25.80 3.86
N GLU A 173 10.87 -26.86 3.16
CA GLU A 173 12.29 -27.13 2.88
C GLU A 173 12.99 -25.93 2.22
N GLU A 174 12.30 -25.22 1.34
CA GLU A 174 12.82 -24.01 0.70
C GLU A 174 12.93 -22.84 1.67
N LEU A 175 11.94 -22.62 2.53
CA LEU A 175 12.02 -21.58 3.56
C LEU A 175 13.14 -21.89 4.57
N ASP A 176 13.32 -23.17 4.93
CA ASP A 176 14.45 -23.66 5.72
C ASP A 176 15.79 -23.38 5.03
N ALA A 177 15.90 -23.64 3.73
CA ALA A 177 17.11 -23.35 2.97
C ALA A 177 17.42 -21.85 2.90
N ILE A 178 16.42 -21.00 2.68
CA ILE A 178 16.58 -19.53 2.62
C ILE A 178 17.02 -18.98 3.97
N THR A 179 16.33 -19.39 5.05
CA THR A 179 16.51 -18.80 6.39
C THR A 179 17.65 -19.45 7.19
N GLY A 180 18.07 -20.65 6.82
CA GLY A 180 19.26 -21.31 7.37
C GLY A 180 20.58 -20.75 6.83
N ASN A 181 20.55 -19.86 5.83
CA ASN A 181 21.74 -19.16 5.36
C ASN A 181 22.26 -18.19 6.43
N ILE A 182 23.55 -18.23 6.75
CA ILE A 182 24.18 -17.36 7.76
C ILE A 182 24.04 -15.86 7.45
N HIS A 183 23.89 -15.50 6.17
CA HIS A 183 23.70 -14.12 5.70
C HIS A 183 22.22 -13.77 5.47
N PHE A 184 21.30 -14.64 5.89
CA PHE A 184 19.87 -14.41 5.76
C PHE A 184 19.46 -13.10 6.43
N ASN A 185 18.75 -12.27 5.67
CA ASN A 185 18.02 -11.12 6.17
C ASN A 185 16.80 -10.85 5.29
N TYR A 186 15.77 -10.25 5.87
CA TYR A 186 14.51 -9.97 5.18
C TYR A 186 14.72 -9.12 3.92
N LYS A 187 15.47 -8.01 4.04
CA LYS A 187 15.68 -7.03 2.96
C LYS A 187 16.20 -7.69 1.68
N ASN A 188 17.21 -8.55 1.80
CA ASN A 188 17.86 -9.17 0.63
C ASN A 188 17.13 -10.42 0.13
N SER A 189 16.46 -11.15 1.04
CA SER A 189 15.83 -12.43 0.71
C SER A 189 14.38 -12.28 0.28
N PHE A 190 13.58 -11.43 0.92
CA PHE A 190 12.12 -11.46 0.77
C PHE A 190 11.51 -10.29 0.00
N LYS A 191 12.25 -9.21 -0.27
CA LYS A 191 11.78 -8.12 -1.14
C LYS A 191 11.79 -8.47 -2.64
N LYS A 192 12.31 -9.65 -3.02
CA LYS A 192 12.26 -10.15 -4.41
C LYS A 192 10.87 -10.70 -4.72
N ARG A 193 10.34 -10.39 -5.91
CA ARG A 193 9.01 -10.83 -6.38
C ARG A 193 8.67 -12.28 -6.07
N SER A 194 9.53 -13.23 -6.45
CA SER A 194 9.26 -14.67 -6.29
C SER A 194 9.11 -15.06 -4.83
N HIS A 195 10.01 -14.59 -3.98
CA HIS A 195 10.00 -14.91 -2.57
C HIS A 195 8.88 -14.19 -1.83
N PHE A 196 8.58 -12.94 -2.20
CA PHE A 196 7.44 -12.20 -1.65
C PHE A 196 6.13 -12.94 -1.90
N LEU A 197 5.87 -13.33 -3.16
CA LEU A 197 4.66 -14.06 -3.54
C LEU A 197 4.54 -15.42 -2.85
N LYS A 198 5.65 -16.14 -2.69
CA LYS A 198 5.65 -17.52 -2.19
C LYS A 198 5.65 -17.61 -0.67
N HIS A 199 6.39 -16.74 0.01
CA HIS A 199 6.66 -16.87 1.44
C HIS A 199 6.04 -15.76 2.30
N ILE A 200 5.77 -14.59 1.73
CA ILE A 200 5.27 -13.43 2.49
C ILE A 200 3.77 -13.29 2.30
N LEU A 201 3.33 -13.07 1.06
CA LEU A 201 1.94 -12.74 0.73
C LEU A 201 0.90 -13.73 1.29
N PRO A 202 1.11 -15.06 1.28
CA PRO A 202 0.13 -16.00 1.83
C PRO A 202 -0.10 -15.82 3.33
N LEU A 203 0.95 -15.43 4.08
CA LEU A 203 0.86 -15.19 5.52
C LEU A 203 0.13 -13.88 5.82
N LEU A 204 0.33 -12.85 4.99
CA LEU A 204 -0.34 -11.56 5.15
C LEU A 204 -1.86 -11.71 5.04
N LYS A 205 -2.35 -12.44 4.03
CA LYS A 205 -3.79 -12.61 3.77
C LYS A 205 -4.57 -13.09 4.99
N ASN A 206 -3.99 -13.99 5.78
CA ASN A 206 -4.64 -14.55 6.96
C ASN A 206 -4.65 -13.58 8.16
N ASN A 207 -3.72 -12.62 8.17
CA ASN A 207 -3.50 -11.72 9.30
C ASN A 207 -3.89 -10.27 8.98
N THR A 208 -4.49 -9.98 7.83
CA THR A 208 -4.85 -8.61 7.40
C THR A 208 -5.70 -7.89 8.45
N SER A 209 -6.71 -8.55 9.03
CA SER A 209 -7.54 -7.93 10.08
C SER A 209 -6.74 -7.52 11.31
N ALA A 210 -5.77 -8.34 11.73
CA ALA A 210 -4.91 -8.00 12.86
C ALA A 210 -3.98 -6.83 12.53
N ALA A 211 -3.43 -6.80 11.30
CA ALA A 211 -2.61 -5.69 10.83
C ALA A 211 -3.38 -4.37 10.80
N ILE A 212 -4.65 -4.39 10.38
CA ILE A 212 -5.53 -3.21 10.41
C ILE A 212 -5.68 -2.70 11.84
N THR A 213 -6.10 -3.55 12.78
CA THR A 213 -6.29 -3.15 14.19
C THR A 213 -5.01 -2.57 14.78
N ARG A 214 -3.87 -3.22 14.55
CA ARG A 214 -2.57 -2.74 15.05
C ARG A 214 -2.15 -1.42 14.43
N ALA A 215 -2.43 -1.20 13.14
CA ALA A 215 -2.12 0.06 12.47
C ALA A 215 -3.03 1.19 12.97
N GLU A 216 -4.30 0.93 13.23
CA GLU A 216 -5.22 1.89 13.85
C GLU A 216 -4.76 2.28 15.26
N GLU A 217 -4.37 1.29 16.08
CA GLU A 217 -3.81 1.54 17.41
C GLU A 217 -2.48 2.29 17.37
N LEU A 218 -1.66 2.05 16.34
CA LEU A 218 -0.41 2.76 16.12
C LEU A 218 -0.65 4.21 15.69
N GLU A 219 -1.56 4.45 14.74
CA GLU A 219 -1.93 5.78 14.28
C GLU A 219 -2.56 6.60 15.42
N ALA A 220 -3.44 5.99 16.23
CA ALA A 220 -4.13 6.65 17.33
C ALA A 220 -3.19 7.20 18.42
N GLN A 221 -1.93 6.76 18.47
CA GLN A 221 -0.92 7.32 19.38
C GLN A 221 -0.44 8.72 18.96
N PHE A 222 -0.73 9.17 17.72
CA PHE A 222 -0.37 10.48 17.22
C PHE A 222 -1.59 11.40 17.14
N ALA A 223 -1.54 12.54 17.84
CA ALA A 223 -2.57 13.56 17.71
C ALA A 223 -2.58 14.16 16.29
N ASN A 224 -3.76 14.57 15.81
CA ASN A 224 -3.91 15.15 14.46
C ASN A 224 -3.01 16.37 14.20
N ALA A 225 -2.66 17.12 15.24
CA ALA A 225 -1.77 18.28 15.15
C ALA A 225 -0.29 17.92 14.95
N VAL A 226 0.09 16.64 15.14
CA VAL A 226 1.46 16.18 14.92
C VAL A 226 1.73 16.16 13.41
N PRO A 227 2.78 16.85 12.93
CA PRO A 227 3.19 16.82 11.52
C PRO A 227 3.45 15.39 11.02
N PHE A 228 3.20 15.10 9.75
CA PHE A 228 3.24 13.72 9.24
C PHE A 228 4.64 13.09 9.36
N HIS A 229 5.69 13.85 9.07
CA HIS A 229 7.08 13.41 9.18
C HIS A 229 7.48 13.00 10.62
N MET A 230 6.79 13.55 11.63
CA MET A 230 7.02 13.25 13.05
C MET A 230 6.27 11.99 13.52
N ARG A 231 5.31 11.49 12.73
CA ARG A 231 4.55 10.28 13.07
C ARG A 231 5.36 9.05 12.72
N ASN A 232 6.25 8.65 13.63
CA ASN A 232 7.12 7.49 13.47
C ASN A 232 7.22 6.67 14.77
N PRO A 233 7.05 5.34 14.70
CA PRO A 233 6.59 4.57 13.55
C PRO A 233 5.09 4.80 13.29
N CYS A 234 4.67 4.90 12.03
CA CYS A 234 3.24 5.01 11.68
C CYS A 234 3.01 4.57 10.23
N THR A 235 1.84 4.03 9.90
CA THR A 235 1.45 3.73 8.52
C THR A 235 -0.04 3.97 8.30
N LEU A 236 -0.37 4.54 7.15
CA LEU A 236 -1.75 4.78 6.71
C LEU A 236 -2.23 3.76 5.67
N VAL A 237 -1.44 2.72 5.39
CA VAL A 237 -1.80 1.65 4.45
C VAL A 237 -3.11 0.95 4.83
N HIS A 238 -3.42 0.88 6.13
CA HIS A 238 -4.67 0.30 6.61
C HIS A 238 -5.92 1.05 6.14
N HIS A 239 -5.87 2.36 5.89
CA HIS A 239 -6.99 3.11 5.31
C HIS A 239 -7.32 2.63 3.90
N LEU A 240 -6.31 2.51 3.05
CA LEU A 240 -6.44 1.95 1.70
C LEU A 240 -6.96 0.51 1.75
N VAL A 241 -6.39 -0.34 2.60
CA VAL A 241 -6.84 -1.74 2.70
C VAL A 241 -8.27 -1.84 3.18
N LYS A 242 -8.68 -1.01 4.17
CA LYS A 242 -10.07 -0.95 4.64
C LYS A 242 -11.04 -0.52 3.54
N GLU A 243 -10.65 0.46 2.72
CA GLU A 243 -11.46 0.91 1.59
C GLU A 243 -11.64 -0.22 0.56
N ILE A 244 -10.57 -0.95 0.24
CA ILE A 244 -10.64 -2.09 -0.69
C ILE A 244 -11.56 -3.20 -0.14
N ILE A 245 -11.42 -3.61 1.12
CA ILE A 245 -12.17 -4.76 1.66
C ILE A 245 -13.62 -4.45 2.05
N ALA A 246 -14.03 -3.18 2.02
CA ALA A 246 -15.39 -2.77 2.37
C ALA A 246 -16.41 -3.02 1.24
N ILE A 247 -15.95 -3.41 0.05
CA ILE A 247 -16.73 -3.65 -1.18
C ILE A 247 -17.04 -5.15 -1.35
#